data_AF-A0A1F5QCH5-F1
#
_entry.id   AF-A0A1F5QCH5-F1
#
_cell.length_a   1.000
_cell.length_b   1.000
_cell.length_c   1.000
_cell.angle_alpha   90.00
_cell.angle_beta   90.00
_cell.angle_gamma   90.00
#
_symmetry.space_group_name_H-M   'P 1'
#
loop_
_entity.id
_entity.type
_entity.pdbx_description
1 polymer ?
#
loop_
_entity_poly.entity_id
_entity_poly.type
_entity_poly.pdbx_seq_one_letter_code
_entity_poly.pdbx_strand_id
1 'polypeptide(L)' 'MIIKLAAQIIFYLLVGILGIYSMMMVYVLLRYGKSKILSLAVSALFLIAIATLYAAAQANFNLLTFPELELL' A
#
# COMPACT_ATOMS: atom_id res chain seq x y z
N MET A 1 21.27 2.94 -9.95
CA MET A 1 20.69 1.77 -9.24
C MET A 1 20.21 2.06 -7.80
N ILE A 2 21.00 2.76 -6.97
CA ILE A 2 20.70 3.01 -5.55
C ILE A 2 19.39 3.80 -5.33
N ILE A 3 19.10 4.80 -6.16
CA ILE A 3 17.87 5.63 -6.03
C ILE A 3 16.60 4.81 -6.28
N LYS A 4 16.62 3.93 -7.30
CA LYS A 4 15.50 3.01 -7.58
C LYS A 4 15.27 2.05 -6.41
N LEU A 5 16.35 1.51 -5.85
CA LEU A 5 16.30 0.65 -4.67
C LEU A 5 15.71 1.39 -3.45
N ALA A 6 16.18 2.61 -3.18
CA ALA A 6 15.69 3.43 -2.08
C ALA A 6 14.19 3.75 -2.21
N ALA A 7 13.73 4.11 -3.42
CA ALA A 7 12.32 4.37 -3.68
C ALA A 7 11.45 3.12 -3.48
N GLN A 8 11.92 1.94 -3.91
CA GLN A 8 11.24 0.67 -3.66
C GLN A 8 11.17 0.34 -2.17
N ILE A 9 12.26 0.50 -1.43
CA ILE A 9 12.30 0.25 0.02
C ILE A 9 11.30 1.15 0.74
N ILE A 10 11.32 2.45 0.47
CA ILE A 10 10.39 3.42 1.07
C ILE A 10 8.95 3.04 0.75
N PHE A 11 8.66 2.68 -0.50
CA PHE A 11 7.32 2.26 -0.91
C PHE A 11 6.85 1.01 -0.16
N TYR A 12 7.65 -0.06 -0.11
CA TYR A 12 7.28 -1.26 0.62
C TYR A 12 7.08 -1.00 2.12
N LEU A 13 7.87 -0.09 2.71
CA LEU A 13 7.73 0.30 4.10
C LEU A 13 6.40 1.05 4.34
N LEU A 14 6.02 1.97 3.43
CA LEU A 14 4.73 2.66 3.47
C LEU A 14 3.55 1.70 3.29
N VAL A 15 3.63 0.75 2.35
CA VAL A 15 2.61 -0.30 2.16
C VAL A 15 2.50 -1.18 3.41
N GLY A 16 3.62 -1.51 4.05
CA GLY A 16 3.65 -2.27 5.30
C GLY A 16 2.93 -1.52 6.43
N ILE A 17 3.24 -0.23 6.62
CA ILE A 17 2.55 0.62 7.61
C ILE A 17 1.05 0.69 7.31
N LEU A 18 0.68 0.91 6.04
CA LEU A 18 -0.71 0.97 5.60
C LEU A 18 -1.44 -0.37 5.88
N GLY A 19 -0.78 -1.50 5.63
CA GLY A 19 -1.31 -2.83 5.91
C GLY A 19 -1.60 -3.05 7.40
N ILE A 20 -0.64 -2.70 8.27
CA ILE A 20 -0.82 -2.81 9.73
C ILE A 20 -1.95 -1.90 10.21
N TYR A 21 -1.97 -0.64 9.76
CA TYR A 21 -3.02 0.31 10.10
C TYR A 21 -4.40 -0.20 9.66
N SER A 22 -4.49 -0.75 8.46
CA SER A 22 -5.74 -1.28 7.91
C SER A 22 -6.21 -2.50 8.68
N MET A 23 -5.33 -3.43 9.07
CA MET A 23 -5.68 -4.56 9.93
C MET A 23 -6.24 -4.09 11.28
N MET A 24 -5.63 -3.08 11.89
CA MET A 24 -6.10 -2.52 13.15
C MET A 24 -7.47 -1.87 13.00
N MET A 25 -7.70 -1.15 11.90
CA MET A 25 -8.99 -0.53 11.60
C MET A 25 -10.09 -1.57 11.34
N VAL A 26 -9.81 -2.60 10.56
CA VAL A 26 -10.72 -3.74 10.32
C VAL A 26 -11.09 -4.42 11.63
N TYR A 27 -10.10 -4.66 12.49
CA TYR A 27 -10.34 -5.23 13.81
C TYR A 27 -11.25 -4.36 14.67
N VAL A 28 -11.00 -3.05 14.72
CA VAL A 28 -11.81 -2.09 15.49
C VAL A 28 -13.24 -2.04 14.94
N LEU A 29 -13.41 -1.98 13.63
CA LEU A 29 -14.72 -1.99 12.96
C LEU A 29 -15.49 -3.27 13.26
N LEU A 30 -14.87 -4.44 13.12
CA LEU A 30 -15.52 -5.72 13.39
C LEU A 30 -15.83 -5.93 14.88
N ARG A 31 -14.98 -5.45 15.79
CA ARG A 31 -15.17 -5.63 17.24
C ARG A 31 -16.15 -4.62 17.84
N TYR A 32 -15.98 -3.34 17.53
CA TYR A 32 -16.70 -2.24 18.18
C TYR A 32 -17.74 -1.56 17.27
N GLY A 33 -17.76 -1.87 15.98
CA GLY A 33 -18.73 -1.31 15.05
C GLY A 33 -20.16 -1.78 15.35
N LYS A 34 -21.10 -0.82 15.36
CA LYS A 34 -22.54 -1.07 15.56
C LYS A 34 -23.14 -1.91 14.41
N SER A 35 -22.73 -1.64 13.18
CA SER A 35 -23.20 -2.37 12.00
C SER A 35 -22.11 -3.29 11.46
N LYS A 36 -22.36 -4.60 11.51
CA LYS A 36 -21.43 -5.62 10.98
C LYS A 36 -21.32 -5.56 9.46
N ILE A 37 -22.43 -5.26 8.77
CA ILE A 37 -22.46 -5.12 7.30
C ILE A 37 -21.63 -3.92 6.85
N LEU A 38 -21.79 -2.77 7.51
CA LEU A 38 -20.99 -1.57 7.20
C LEU A 38 -19.50 -1.83 7.45
N SER A 39 -19.19 -2.52 8.56
CA SER A 39 -17.81 -2.87 8.91
C SER A 39 -17.16 -3.77 7.86
N LEU A 40 -17.90 -4.78 7.36
CA LEU A 40 -17.45 -5.64 6.27
C LEU A 40 -17.26 -4.88 4.96
N ALA A 41 -18.20 -4.00 4.60
CA ALA A 41 -18.11 -3.19 3.40
C ALA A 41 -16.88 -2.26 3.42
N VAL A 42 -16.65 -1.57 4.54
CA VAL A 42 -15.47 -0.71 4.72
C VAL A 42 -14.17 -1.53 4.68
N SER A 43 -14.16 -2.71 5.32
CA SER A 43 -13.00 -3.61 5.29
C SER A 43 -12.67 -4.08 3.87
N ALA A 44 -13.68 -4.44 3.09
CA ALA A 44 -13.52 -4.84 1.70
C ALA A 44 -12.98 -3.69 0.84
N LEU A 45 -13.49 -2.48 1.03
CA LEU A 45 -12.99 -1.28 0.34
C LEU A 45 -11.52 -1.01 0.67
N PHE A 46 -11.10 -1.17 1.93
CA PHE A 46 -9.69 -1.03 2.32
C PHE A 46 -8.79 -2.05 1.62
N LEU A 47 -9.20 -3.32 1.57
CA LEU A 47 -8.44 -4.37 0.88
C LEU A 47 -8.30 -4.07 -0.62
N ILE A 48 -9.39 -3.64 -1.27
CA ILE A 48 -9.37 -3.26 -2.68
C ILE A 48 -8.41 -2.08 -2.89
N ALA A 49 -8.48 -1.04 -2.06
CA ALA A 49 -7.62 0.13 -2.16
C ALA A 49 -6.12 -0.21 -2.00
N ILE A 50 -5.78 -1.08 -1.04
CA ILE A 50 -4.39 -1.53 -0.85
C ILE A 50 -3.92 -2.33 -2.07
N ALA A 51 -4.75 -3.25 -2.57
CA ALA A 51 -4.40 -4.07 -3.73
C ALA A 51 -4.19 -3.22 -5.00
N THR A 52 -5.05 -2.23 -5.24
CA THR A 52 -4.93 -1.35 -6.40
C THR A 52 -3.72 -0.42 -6.28
N LEU A 53 -3.45 0.15 -5.10
CA LEU A 53 -2.26 0.97 -4.85
C LEU A 53 -0.98 0.16 -5.06
N TYR A 54 -0.94 -1.08 -4.57
CA TYR A 54 0.19 -1.99 -4.76
C TYR A 54 0.42 -2.30 -6.25
N ALA A 55 -0.64 -2.70 -6.96
CA ALA A 55 -0.56 -3.02 -8.39
C ALA A 55 -0.13 -1.80 -9.21
N ALA A 56 -0.71 -0.63 -8.92
CA ALA A 56 -0.36 0.62 -9.59
C ALA A 56 1.11 0.98 -9.34
N ALA A 57 1.60 0.89 -8.12
CA ALA A 57 2.99 1.18 -7.81
C ALA A 57 3.95 0.21 -8.50
N GLN A 58 3.65 -1.09 -8.51
CA GLN A 58 4.47 -2.09 -9.20
C GLN A 58 4.56 -1.81 -10.70
N ALA A 59 3.43 -1.46 -11.33
CA ALA A 59 3.39 -1.06 -12.74
C ALA A 59 4.24 0.19 -13.00
N ASN A 60 4.12 1.22 -12.14
CA ASN A 60 4.90 2.45 -12.26
C ASN A 60 6.41 2.21 -12.02
N PHE A 61 6.81 1.36 -11.08
CA PHE A 61 8.22 1.03 -10.83
C PHE A 61 8.88 0.27 -11.99
N ASN A 62 8.10 -0.52 -12.72
CA ASN A 62 8.57 -1.21 -13.92
C ASN A 62 8.75 -0.24 -15.10
N LEU A 63 7.92 0.81 -15.18
CA LEU A 63 7.97 1.84 -16.21
C LEU A 63 8.94 2.99 -15.90
N LEU A 64 9.31 3.17 -14.64
CA LEU A 64 10.29 4.14 -14.19
C LEU A 64 11.69 3.77 -14.72
N THR A 65 12.02 4.31 -15.89
CA THR A 65 13.38 4.46 -16.37
C THR A 65 14.02 5.62 -15.61
N PHE A 66 14.73 5.31 -14.53
CA PHE A 66 15.57 6.31 -13.89
C PHE A 66 16.73 6.58 -14.85
N PRO A 67 16.91 7.81 -15.37
CA PRO A 67 18.10 8.13 -16.14
C PRO A 67 19.29 7.76 -15.25
N GLU A 68 20.15 6.90 -15.76
CA GLU A 68 21.41 6.61 -15.11
C GLU A 68 22.05 7.96 -14.85
N LEU A 69 22.45 8.20 -13.60
CA LEU A 69 23.49 9.19 -13.36
C LEU A 69 24.73 8.65 -14.08
N GLU A 70 24.83 8.92 -15.38
CA GLU A 70 26.08 9.01 -16.14
C GLU A 70 26.87 10.20 -15.57
N LEU A 71 27.22 10.11 -14.30
CA LEU A 71 28.13 11.00 -13.61
C LEU A 71 28.99 10.13 -12.70
N LEU A 72 29.72 9.21 -13.34
CA LEU A 72 31.06 8.79 -12.96
C LEU A 72 31.84 8.52 -14.24
#